data_AF-A0A0M0T0M2-F1
#
_entry.id   AF-A0A0M0T0M2-F1
#
_cell.length_a   1.000
_cell.length_b   1.000
_cell.length_c   1.000
_cell.angle_alpha   90.00
_cell.angle_beta   90.00
_cell.angle_gamma   90.00
#
_symmetry.space_group_name_H-M   'P 1'
#
loop_
_entity.id
_entity.type
_entity.pdbx_description
1 polymer ?
#
loop_
_entity_poly.entity_id
_entity_poly.type
_entity_poly.pdbx_seq_one_letter_code
_entity_poly.pdbx_strand_id
1 'polypeptide(L)'
;MRKYHRVVLEGKDYYRQYDETLDCYEGELLTEEDVIEQVLEDVVQDVIHVDRSRVQRSIKNIMDEDDRLVIQSYVEYLERVVELFE
;
A
#
# COMPACT_ATOMS: atom_id res chain seq x y z
N MET A 1 -0.89 14.52 4.42
CA MET A 1 -2.18 14.12 3.82
C MET A 1 -2.82 15.27 3.10
N ARG A 2 -2.67 15.25 1.78
CA ARG A 2 -3.42 16.11 0.86
C ARG A 2 -4.91 15.78 0.95
N LYS A 3 -5.78 16.78 0.75
CA LYS A 3 -7.24 16.59 0.66
C LYS A 3 -7.68 16.72 -0.78
N TYR A 4 -8.65 15.90 -1.17
CA TYR A 4 -9.20 15.89 -2.52
C TYR A 4 -10.72 16.07 -2.45
N HIS A 5 -11.26 16.88 -3.36
CA HIS A 5 -12.69 16.97 -3.60
C HIS A 5 -13.07 16.20 -4.86
N ARG A 6 -14.18 15.47 -4.82
CA ARG A 6 -14.76 14.80 -5.98
C ARG A 6 -15.54 15.79 -6.83
N VAL A 7 -15.33 15.74 -8.13
CA VAL A 7 -15.98 16.57 -9.15
C VAL A 7 -16.62 15.65 -10.18
N VAL A 8 -17.92 15.79 -10.41
CA VAL A 8 -18.65 14.99 -11.40
C VAL A 8 -18.92 15.84 -12.63
N LEU A 9 -18.34 15.48 -13.77
CA LEU A 9 -18.52 16.16 -15.06
C LEU A 9 -19.04 15.18 -16.09
N GLU A 10 -20.20 15.48 -16.70
CA GLU A 10 -20.83 14.64 -17.73
C GLU A 10 -21.00 13.16 -17.31
N GLY A 11 -21.22 12.93 -16.02
CA GLY A 11 -21.37 11.58 -15.45
C GLY A 11 -20.05 10.82 -15.21
N LYS A 12 -18.90 11.45 -15.47
CA LYS A 12 -17.58 10.93 -15.10
C LYS A 12 -17.07 11.58 -13.82
N ASP A 13 -16.41 10.76 -13.01
CA ASP A 13 -15.79 11.19 -11.77
C ASP A 13 -14.37 11.66 -12.01
N TYR A 14 -14.09 12.85 -11.48
CA TYR A 14 -12.78 13.46 -11.40
C TYR A 14 -12.53 13.91 -9.97
N TYR A 15 -11.28 14.25 -9.68
CA TYR A 15 -10.85 14.69 -8.37
C TYR A 15 -9.97 15.92 -8.50
N ARG A 16 -9.96 16.74 -7.46
CA ARG A 16 -9.10 17.92 -7.42
C ARG A 16 -8.51 18.10 -6.05
N GLN A 17 -7.21 18.36 -5.99
CA GLN A 17 -6.53 18.66 -4.76
C GLN A 17 -7.01 20.01 -4.22
N TYR A 18 -7.27 20.05 -2.91
CA TYR A 18 -7.67 21.24 -2.19
C TYR A 18 -6.65 21.56 -1.11
N ASP A 19 -6.09 22.77 -1.17
CA ASP A 19 -5.19 23.30 -0.16
C ASP A 19 -6.01 24.11 0.86
N GLU A 20 -6.15 23.56 2.06
CA GLU A 20 -6.86 24.24 3.16
C GLU A 20 -6.11 25.46 3.69
N THR A 21 -4.79 25.54 3.52
CA THR A 21 -3.98 26.66 4.03
C THR A 21 -4.11 27.90 3.15
N LEU A 22 -4.28 27.69 1.84
CA LEU A 22 -4.45 28.75 0.85
C LEU A 22 -5.91 28.95 0.41
N ASP A 23 -6.81 28.10 0.92
CA ASP A 23 -8.24 28.06 0.56
C ASP A 23 -8.47 28.04 -0.96
N CYS A 24 -7.70 27.19 -1.66
CA CYS A 24 -7.70 27.16 -3.12
C CYS A 24 -7.52 25.74 -3.68
N TYR A 25 -7.87 25.61 -4.97
CA TYR A 25 -7.61 24.39 -5.73
C TYR A 25 -6.31 24.54 -6.50
N GLU A 26 -5.40 23.59 -6.31
CA GLU A 26 -4.18 23.50 -7.11
C GLU A 26 -4.32 22.44 -8.22
N GLY A 27 -3.69 22.71 -9.36
CA GLY A 27 -3.56 21.75 -10.45
C GLY A 27 -4.81 21.49 -11.29
N GLU A 28 -4.70 20.45 -12.11
CA GLU A 28 -5.69 19.96 -13.06
C GLU A 28 -6.66 18.96 -12.41
N LEU A 29 -7.68 18.53 -13.17
CA LEU A 29 -8.57 17.45 -12.76
C LEU A 29 -7.82 16.12 -12.86
N LEU A 30 -7.84 15.38 -11.76
CA LEU A 30 -7.23 14.07 -11.62
C LEU A 30 -8.28 12.99 -11.82
N THR A 31 -7.87 11.86 -12.38
CA THR A 31 -8.66 10.64 -12.39
C THR A 31 -8.55 9.92 -11.04
N GLU A 32 -9.33 8.86 -10.85
CA GLU A 32 -9.22 8.01 -9.66
C GLU A 32 -7.83 7.36 -9.55
N GLU A 33 -7.27 6.89 -10.66
CA GLU A 33 -5.95 6.27 -10.74
C GLU A 33 -4.86 7.24 -10.29
N ASP A 34 -4.91 8.49 -10.77
CA ASP A 34 -3.95 9.54 -10.39
C ASP A 34 -3.99 9.86 -8.89
N VAL A 35 -5.20 9.89 -8.29
CA VAL A 35 -5.35 10.14 -6.85
C VAL A 35 -4.81 8.98 -6.04
N ILE A 36 -5.09 7.74 -6.46
CA ILE A 36 -4.58 6.55 -5.77
C ILE A 36 -3.05 6.56 -5.77
N GLU A 37 -2.41 6.82 -6.91
CA GLU A 37 -0.96 6.89 -7.02
C GLU A 37 -0.38 7.95 -6.06
N GLN A 38 -0.92 9.17 -6.08
CA GLN A 38 -0.45 10.25 -5.20
C GLN A 38 -0.65 9.96 -3.71
N VAL A 39 -1.76 9.32 -3.34
CA VAL A 39 -2.03 8.92 -1.95
C VAL A 39 -1.07 7.81 -1.52
N LEU A 40 -0.80 6.84 -2.39
CA LEU A 40 0.17 5.79 -2.12
C LEU A 40 1.58 6.37 -1.92
N GLU A 41 2.01 7.35 -2.72
CA GLU A 41 3.29 8.04 -2.50
C GLU A 41 3.37 8.79 -1.16
N ASP A 42 2.29 9.42 -0.70
CA ASP A 42 2.28 10.16 0.59
C ASP A 42 2.27 9.21 1.80
N VAL A 43 1.66 8.02 1.66
CA VAL A 43 1.43 7.09 2.76
C VAL A 43 2.48 5.97 2.83
N VAL A 44 3.01 5.52 1.69
CA VAL A 44 4.02 4.45 1.63
C VAL A 44 5.40 5.06 1.79
N GLN A 45 5.92 5.02 3.03
CA GLN A 45 7.24 5.58 3.35
C GLN A 45 8.41 4.76 2.80
N ASP A 46 8.28 3.44 2.78
CA ASP A 46 9.35 2.53 2.37
C ASP A 46 8.79 1.31 1.62
N VAL A 47 9.46 0.96 0.53
CA VAL A 47 9.25 -0.31 -0.16
C VAL A 47 10.18 -1.34 0.46
N ILE A 48 9.63 -2.23 1.27
CA ILE A 48 10.40 -3.30 1.91
C ILE A 48 10.56 -4.46 0.92
N HIS A 49 11.75 -4.61 0.36
CA HIS A 49 12.11 -5.77 -0.45
C HIS A 49 12.45 -6.97 0.44
N VAL A 50 11.57 -7.98 0.44
CA VAL A 50 11.76 -9.20 1.23
C VAL A 50 12.50 -10.26 0.40
N ASP A 51 13.71 -10.65 0.82
CA ASP A 51 14.41 -11.82 0.28
C ASP A 51 13.90 -13.10 0.98
N ARG A 52 13.01 -13.81 0.30
CA ARG A 52 12.42 -15.08 0.76
C ARG A 52 13.48 -16.12 1.15
N SER A 53 14.58 -16.20 0.40
CA SER A 53 15.65 -17.16 0.67
C SER A 53 16.42 -16.82 1.94
N ARG A 54 16.52 -15.52 2.27
CA ARG A 54 17.12 -15.07 3.52
C ARG A 54 16.18 -15.31 4.71
N VAL A 55 14.89 -15.04 4.55
CA VAL A 55 13.87 -15.30 5.57
C VAL A 55 13.83 -16.80 5.92
N GLN A 56 13.75 -17.69 4.93
CA GLN A 56 13.75 -19.13 5.17
C GLN A 56 15.01 -19.63 5.86
N ARG A 57 16.19 -19.09 5.49
CA ARG A 57 17.44 -19.41 6.19
C ARG A 57 17.43 -18.96 7.65
N SER A 58 16.91 -17.77 7.92
CA SER A 58 16.76 -17.28 9.30
C SER A 58 15.80 -18.15 10.12
N ILE A 59 14.67 -18.58 9.54
CA ILE A 59 13.71 -19.47 10.21
C ILE A 59 14.34 -20.84 10.51
N LYS A 60 15.13 -21.40 9.58
CA LYS A 60 15.83 -22.67 9.79
C LYS A 60 16.85 -22.64 10.93
N ASN A 61 17.37 -21.45 11.27
CA ASN A 61 18.34 -21.27 12.35
C ASN A 61 17.69 -21.09 13.73
N ILE A 62 16.36 -21.04 13.82
CA ILE A 62 15.64 -21.01 15.09
C ILE A 62 15.79 -22.39 15.75
N MET A 63 16.34 -22.38 16.97
CA MET A 63 16.62 -23.60 17.73
C MET A 63 15.36 -24.26 18.28
N ASP A 64 14.37 -23.46 18.64
CA ASP A 64 13.07 -23.92 19.12
C ASP A 64 12.21 -24.39 17.94
N GLU A 65 11.78 -25.64 18.00
CA GLU A 65 11.03 -26.29 16.93
C GLU A 65 9.58 -25.81 16.84
N ASP A 66 8.97 -25.47 17.97
CA ASP A 66 7.60 -24.95 18.02
C ASP A 66 7.55 -23.53 17.45
N ASP A 67 8.49 -22.66 17.86
CA ASP A 67 8.60 -21.30 17.32
C ASP A 67 8.86 -21.32 15.81
N ARG A 68 9.72 -22.25 15.35
CA ARG A 68 10.00 -22.43 13.92
C ARG A 68 8.73 -22.81 13.15
N LEU A 69 7.93 -23.74 13.67
CA LEU A 69 6.70 -24.22 13.03
C LEU A 69 5.64 -23.11 12.96
N VAL A 70 5.47 -22.36 14.06
CA VAL A 70 4.52 -21.24 14.14
C VAL A 70 4.88 -20.15 13.13
N ILE A 71 6.16 -19.74 13.09
CA ILE A 71 6.62 -18.69 12.19
C ILE A 71 6.51 -19.14 10.72
N GLN A 72 6.87 -20.39 10.42
CA GLN A 72 6.76 -20.92 9.06
C GLN A 72 5.31 -20.96 8.58
N SER A 73 4.39 -21.43 9.43
CA SER A 73 2.96 -21.46 9.13
C SER A 73 2.38 -20.06 8.92
N TYR A 74 2.85 -19.07 9.68
CA TYR A 74 2.43 -17.68 9.51
C TYR A 74 2.92 -17.07 8.19
N VAL A 75 4.18 -17.36 7.79
CA VAL A 75 4.71 -16.91 6.49
C VAL A 75 3.92 -17.52 5.34
N GLU A 76 3.63 -18.82 5.38
CA GLU A 76 2.81 -19.49 4.36
C GLU A 76 1.40 -18.91 4.27
N TYR A 77 0.80 -18.53 5.40
CA TYR A 77 -0.48 -17.84 5.43
C TYR A 77 -0.41 -16.48 4.71
N LEU A 78 0.60 -15.65 5.03
CA LEU A 78 0.76 -14.34 4.40
C LEU A 78 0.94 -14.45 2.89
N GLU A 79 1.68 -15.45 2.41
CA GLU A 79 1.86 -15.71 0.97
C GLU A 79 0.54 -16.05 0.28
N ARG A 80 -0.29 -16.92 0.88
CA ARG A 80 -1.62 -17.25 0.33
C ARG A 80 -2.57 -16.07 0.33
N VAL A 81 -2.48 -15.20 1.34
CA VAL A 81 -3.32 -13.99 1.39
C VAL A 81 -2.95 -13.06 0.23
N VAL A 82 -1.66 -12.87 -0.05
CA VAL A 82 -1.21 -12.05 -1.18
C VAL A 82 -1.71 -12.63 -2.51
N GLU A 83 -1.62 -13.95 -2.72
CA GLU A 83 -2.15 -14.62 -3.94
C GLU A 83 -3.67 -14.47 -4.13
N LEU A 84 -4.43 -14.16 -3.08
CA LEU A 84 -5.87 -13.93 -3.16
C LEU A 84 -6.24 -12.48 -3.50
N PHE A 85 -5.29 -11.56 -3.40
CA PHE A 85 -5.46 -10.13 -3.67
C PHE A 85 -4.77 -9.67 -4.97
N GLU A 86 -4.08 -10.58 -5.67
CA GLU A 86 -3.63 -10.43 -7.07
C GLU A 86 -4.69 -10.98 -8.05
#